data_AF-A0AAU5DZK0-F1
#
_entry.id   AF-A0AAU5DZK0-F1
#
_cell.length_a   1.000
_cell.length_b   1.000
_cell.length_c   1.000
_cell.angle_alpha   90.00
_cell.angle_beta   90.00
_cell.angle_gamma   90.00
#
_symmetry.space_group_name_H-M   'P 1'
#
loop_
_entity.id
_entity.type
_entity.pdbx_description
1 polymer ?
#
loop_
_entity_poly.entity_id
_entity_poly.type
_entity_poly.pdbx_seq_one_letter_code
_entity_poly.pdbx_strand_id
1 'polypeptide(L)'
;MVRPLRSSRPSGAEDAVGSVRSRRKRALTYLLVLPLLASVGLALGAPAQAAGACSGRPAKTVAFAKGELRVYKSRAYVCAVTVAKRPGARRAMSVKLQARGGRPVVDKGRYTTRAGPVTVYALHRCVRATGSVAGSSASTGWILC
;
A
#
# COMPACT_ATOMS: atom_id res chain seq x y z
N MET A 1 -19.20 -35.94 33.56
CA MET A 1 -18.42 -36.91 32.78
C MET A 1 -17.49 -36.11 31.87
N VAL A 2 -16.24 -35.89 32.31
CA VAL A 2 -14.99 -36.53 31.78
C VAL A 2 -14.75 -36.11 30.30
N ARG A 3 -13.99 -35.04 29.99
CA ARG A 3 -12.51 -34.94 29.78
C ARG A 3 -11.96 -35.96 28.75
N PRO A 4 -10.79 -35.76 28.07
CA PRO A 4 -10.06 -34.52 27.70
C PRO A 4 -9.20 -34.59 26.37
N LEU A 5 -8.49 -33.48 26.03
CA LEU A 5 -7.17 -33.34 25.33
C LEU A 5 -7.06 -33.87 23.86
N ARG A 6 -6.26 -33.36 22.91
CA ARG A 6 -4.82 -33.04 22.94
C ARG A 6 -4.36 -32.52 21.55
N SER A 7 -3.65 -31.38 21.54
CA SER A 7 -2.35 -31.09 20.89
C SER A 7 -1.99 -31.69 19.52
N SER A 8 -1.43 -30.84 18.63
CA SER A 8 -0.13 -31.10 17.97
C SER A 8 0.47 -29.81 17.36
N ARG A 9 1.44 -29.23 18.08
CA ARG A 9 2.56 -28.47 17.51
C ARG A 9 3.65 -29.46 17.08
N PRO A 10 4.45 -29.12 16.07
CA PRO A 10 5.90 -29.07 16.24
C PRO A 10 6.45 -27.71 15.71
N SER A 11 7.43 -26.99 16.27
CA SER A 11 8.69 -27.31 16.99
C SER A 11 9.74 -28.00 16.13
N GLY A 12 10.80 -27.26 15.78
CA GLY A 12 12.06 -27.74 15.19
C GLY A 12 12.44 -26.89 13.95
N ALA A 13 13.61 -26.28 13.83
CA ALA A 13 14.85 -26.43 14.59
C ALA A 13 15.66 -25.13 14.50
N GLU A 14 16.12 -24.65 15.66
CA GLU A 14 17.34 -23.86 15.77
C GLU A 14 18.51 -24.85 15.87
N ASP A 15 19.37 -24.85 14.87
CA ASP A 15 20.70 -25.48 14.88
C ASP A 15 21.53 -24.73 13.81
N ALA A 16 22.76 -24.28 13.99
CA ALA A 16 23.66 -24.37 15.12
C ALA A 16 24.73 -23.27 14.94
N VAL A 17 25.14 -22.67 16.05
CA VAL A 17 26.34 -21.84 16.12
C VAL A 17 27.57 -22.75 16.02
N GLY A 18 28.36 -22.58 14.95
CA GLY A 18 29.59 -23.32 14.73
C GLY A 18 30.81 -22.52 15.16
N SER A 19 31.27 -22.77 16.38
CA SER A 19 32.40 -22.13 17.05
C SER A 19 33.75 -22.31 16.32
N VAL A 20 34.54 -21.23 16.36
CA VAL A 20 36.00 -21.18 16.16
C VAL A 20 36.71 -22.27 16.96
N ARG A 21 37.58 -23.06 16.32
CA ARG A 21 38.89 -23.41 16.90
C ARG A 21 39.91 -23.91 15.87
N SER A 22 40.96 -23.10 15.75
CA SER A 22 42.30 -23.45 15.31
C SER A 22 42.80 -24.76 15.94
N ARG A 23 43.31 -25.69 15.12
CA ARG A 23 44.72 -26.14 15.14
C ARG A 23 44.94 -27.39 14.26
N ARG A 24 45.94 -27.24 13.39
CA ARG A 24 47.05 -28.18 13.16
C ARG A 24 46.78 -29.45 12.33
N LYS A 25 47.40 -29.40 11.14
CA LYS A 25 48.39 -30.36 10.59
C LYS A 25 47.89 -31.29 9.47
N ARG A 26 48.51 -31.08 8.30
CA ARG A 26 48.86 -32.06 7.24
C ARG A 26 47.65 -32.59 6.46
N ALA A 27 47.61 -32.68 5.15
CA ALA A 27 48.59 -32.62 4.06
C ALA A 27 47.79 -32.14 2.83
N LEU A 28 48.24 -31.14 2.06
CA LEU A 28 49.10 -31.34 0.90
C LEU A 28 48.53 -32.34 -0.11
N THR A 29 47.45 -31.96 -0.82
CA THR A 29 47.13 -32.57 -2.13
C THR A 29 46.27 -31.60 -2.96
N TYR A 30 46.87 -31.15 -4.06
CA TYR A 30 46.25 -30.77 -5.34
C TYR A 30 45.31 -29.55 -5.39
N LEU A 31 45.73 -28.46 -6.03
CA LEU A 31 45.73 -28.22 -7.49
C LEU A 31 44.33 -27.88 -8.04
N LEU A 32 44.33 -26.74 -8.74
CA LEU A 32 43.36 -26.26 -9.72
C LEU A 32 42.09 -25.51 -9.24
N VAL A 33 42.17 -24.20 -9.47
CA VAL A 33 41.24 -23.42 -10.32
C VAL A 33 39.95 -22.89 -9.69
N LEU A 34 39.95 -21.55 -9.53
CA LEU A 34 38.84 -20.59 -9.51
C LEU A 34 37.64 -21.03 -10.37
N PRO A 35 36.38 -20.79 -9.93
CA PRO A 35 35.91 -19.42 -9.93
C PRO A 35 35.07 -18.98 -8.73
N LEU A 36 35.23 -17.68 -8.41
CA LEU A 36 34.30 -16.85 -7.66
C LEU A 36 32.91 -16.93 -8.31
N LEU A 37 32.00 -17.70 -7.74
CA LEU A 37 30.58 -17.57 -8.03
C LEU A 37 30.04 -16.41 -7.18
N ALA A 38 30.16 -15.22 -7.75
CA ALA A 38 29.46 -14.03 -7.30
C ALA A 38 27.96 -14.33 -7.34
N SER A 39 27.37 -14.60 -6.18
CA SER A 39 25.93 -14.65 -6.00
C SER A 39 25.36 -13.26 -6.33
N VAL A 40 24.84 -13.11 -7.54
CA VAL A 40 24.05 -11.96 -7.97
C VAL A 40 22.76 -11.98 -7.16
N GLY A 41 22.77 -11.29 -6.02
CA GLY A 41 21.57 -11.05 -5.22
C GLY A 41 20.61 -10.19 -6.02
N LEU A 42 19.63 -10.82 -6.69
CA LEU A 42 18.50 -10.12 -7.28
C LEU A 42 17.59 -9.65 -6.14
N ALA A 43 17.99 -8.58 -5.46
CA ALA A 43 17.11 -7.82 -4.59
C ALA A 43 16.06 -7.15 -5.49
N LEU A 44 14.96 -7.83 -5.74
CA LEU A 44 13.72 -7.19 -6.18
C LEU A 44 13.35 -6.20 -5.09
N GLY A 45 13.77 -4.95 -5.26
CA GLY A 45 13.33 -3.82 -4.46
C GLY A 45 11.82 -3.71 -4.60
N ALA A 46 11.08 -4.41 -3.74
CA ALA A 46 9.67 -4.15 -3.57
C ALA A 46 9.59 -2.69 -3.11
N PRO A 47 8.91 -1.79 -3.86
CA PRO A 47 8.75 -0.45 -3.36
C PRO A 47 7.97 -0.57 -2.07
N ALA A 48 8.55 -0.10 -0.97
CA ALA A 48 7.87 0.11 0.29
C ALA A 48 6.77 1.15 0.03
N GLN A 49 5.64 0.67 -0.48
CA GLN A 49 4.46 1.45 -0.69
C GLN A 49 3.89 1.67 0.71
N ALA A 50 4.24 2.79 1.33
CA ALA A 50 3.45 3.35 2.41
C ALA A 50 2.00 3.29 1.93
N ALA A 51 1.20 2.36 2.48
CA ALA A 51 -0.04 1.87 1.87
C ALA A 51 -0.88 3.04 1.34
N GLY A 52 -0.70 3.32 0.04
CA GLY A 52 -1.36 4.39 -0.64
C GLY A 52 -2.83 4.03 -0.60
N ALA A 53 -3.65 4.88 0.00
CA ALA A 53 -5.09 4.64 0.15
C ALA A 53 -5.74 4.18 -1.16
N CYS A 54 -5.20 4.64 -2.29
CA CYS A 54 -5.53 4.19 -3.63
C CYS A 54 -4.33 3.50 -4.27
N SER A 55 -4.57 2.35 -4.90
CA SER A 55 -3.64 1.75 -5.86
C SER A 55 -3.78 2.43 -7.23
N GLY A 56 -2.66 2.68 -7.90
CA GLY A 56 -2.64 3.25 -9.25
C GLY A 56 -1.79 4.51 -9.41
N ARG A 57 -1.78 5.05 -10.63
CA ARG A 57 -1.03 6.26 -10.96
C ARG A 57 -1.82 7.50 -10.54
N PRO A 58 -1.18 8.53 -9.94
CA PRO A 58 -1.85 9.79 -9.65
C PRO A 58 -2.31 10.44 -10.96
N ALA A 59 -3.60 10.71 -11.04
CA ALA A 59 -4.25 11.29 -12.22
C ALA A 59 -4.49 12.79 -12.05
N LYS A 60 -5.02 13.18 -10.89
CA LYS A 60 -5.28 14.59 -10.57
C LYS A 60 -5.21 14.78 -9.06
N THR A 61 -4.54 15.84 -8.65
CA THR A 61 -4.60 16.35 -7.29
C THR A 61 -5.17 17.76 -7.31
N VAL A 62 -6.12 18.03 -6.43
CA VAL A 62 -6.72 19.35 -6.25
C VAL A 62 -6.57 19.72 -4.77
N ALA A 63 -5.70 20.69 -4.51
CA ALA A 63 -5.55 21.25 -3.18
C ALA A 63 -6.64 22.30 -2.90
N PHE A 64 -7.06 22.38 -1.65
CA PHE A 64 -7.98 23.39 -1.13
C PHE A 64 -7.61 23.77 0.30
N ALA A 65 -8.28 24.79 0.86
CA ALA A 65 -7.84 25.45 2.09
C ALA A 65 -7.55 24.49 3.26
N LYS A 66 -8.37 23.44 3.44
CA LYS A 66 -8.29 22.52 4.59
C LYS A 66 -7.79 21.11 4.22
N GLY A 67 -7.48 20.84 2.96
CA GLY A 67 -7.14 19.50 2.51
C GLY A 67 -6.79 19.40 1.04
N GLU A 68 -6.67 18.17 0.58
CA GLU A 68 -6.36 17.82 -0.79
C GLU A 68 -7.24 16.67 -1.24
N LEU A 69 -7.80 16.78 -2.44
CA LEU A 69 -8.48 15.70 -3.13
C LEU A 69 -7.48 15.06 -4.09
N ARG A 70 -7.25 13.75 -3.94
CA ARG A 70 -6.33 13.00 -4.79
C ARG A 70 -7.10 11.91 -5.52
N VAL A 71 -6.93 11.88 -6.85
CA VAL A 71 -7.56 10.92 -7.74
C VAL A 71 -6.47 10.09 -8.41
N TYR A 72 -6.67 8.78 -8.40
CA TYR A 72 -5.75 7.78 -8.94
C TYR A 72 -6.46 6.94 -9.99
N LYS A 73 -5.77 6.61 -11.07
CA LYS A 73 -6.26 5.72 -12.13
C LYS A 73 -5.47 4.41 -12.11
N SER A 74 -6.19 3.28 -12.14
CA SER A 74 -5.60 1.95 -12.27
C SER A 74 -6.40 1.13 -13.27
N ARG A 75 -5.81 0.84 -14.44
CA ARG A 75 -6.46 0.07 -15.52
C ARG A 75 -7.89 0.57 -15.77
N ALA A 76 -8.90 -0.20 -15.35
CA ALA A 76 -10.31 0.07 -15.54
C ALA A 76 -10.99 0.81 -14.36
N TYR A 77 -10.26 1.07 -13.27
CA TYR A 77 -10.78 1.67 -12.05
C TYR A 77 -10.20 3.06 -11.80
N VAL A 78 -10.99 3.88 -11.13
CA VAL A 78 -10.56 5.14 -10.55
C VAL A 78 -10.80 5.08 -9.05
N CYS A 79 -9.82 5.55 -8.28
CA CYS A 79 -9.89 5.67 -6.84
C CYS A 79 -9.73 7.14 -6.43
N ALA A 80 -10.51 7.59 -5.46
CA ALA A 80 -10.40 8.94 -4.92
C ALA A 80 -10.33 8.93 -3.39
N VAL A 81 -9.50 9.82 -2.86
CA VAL A 81 -9.32 10.03 -1.42
C VAL A 81 -9.24 11.52 -1.12
N THR A 82 -9.78 11.92 0.02
CA THR A 82 -9.65 13.28 0.52
C THR A 82 -8.77 13.26 1.76
N VAL A 83 -7.67 14.00 1.74
CA VAL A 83 -6.66 14.05 2.81
C VAL A 83 -6.72 15.41 3.49
N ALA A 84 -6.70 15.43 4.81
CA ALA A 84 -6.63 16.66 5.58
C ALA A 84 -5.23 17.26 5.51
N LYS A 85 -5.13 18.58 5.29
CA LYS A 85 -3.84 19.29 5.27
C LYS A 85 -3.15 19.29 6.64
N ARG A 86 -3.95 19.33 7.70
CA ARG A 86 -3.48 19.26 9.10
C ARG A 86 -4.18 18.08 9.80
N PRO A 87 -3.58 16.89 9.83
CA PRO A 87 -4.16 15.73 10.50
C PRO A 87 -4.22 15.94 12.03
N GLY A 88 -5.07 15.17 12.71
CA GLY A 88 -5.14 15.12 14.17
C GLY A 88 -6.56 15.28 14.71
N ALA A 89 -7.13 16.48 14.60
CA ALA A 89 -8.49 16.73 15.07
C ALA A 89 -9.54 15.98 14.23
N ARG A 90 -10.52 15.36 14.89
CA ARG A 90 -11.60 14.61 14.24
C ARG A 90 -12.61 15.58 13.60
N ARG A 91 -12.57 15.70 12.27
CA ARG A 91 -13.35 16.66 11.48
C ARG A 91 -14.28 15.95 10.52
N ALA A 92 -15.39 16.59 10.17
CA ALA A 92 -16.25 16.11 9.09
C ALA A 92 -15.45 16.11 7.78
N MET A 93 -15.39 14.96 7.11
CA MET A 93 -14.79 14.84 5.79
C MET A 93 -15.66 13.96 4.92
N SER A 94 -15.58 14.19 3.61
CA SER A 94 -16.25 13.34 2.64
C SER A 94 -15.44 13.23 1.36
N VAL A 95 -15.60 12.11 0.68
CA VAL A 95 -15.17 11.91 -0.69
C VAL A 95 -16.34 11.32 -1.49
N LYS A 96 -16.59 11.90 -2.66
CA LYS A 96 -17.59 11.45 -3.62
C LYS A 96 -16.88 11.20 -4.95
N LEU A 97 -17.13 10.04 -5.53
CA LEU A 97 -16.60 9.66 -6.83
C LEU A 97 -17.74 9.15 -7.70
N GLN A 98 -17.83 9.70 -8.91
CA GLN A 98 -18.89 9.36 -9.84
C GLN A 98 -18.30 9.12 -11.22
N ALA A 99 -18.56 7.94 -11.78
CA ALA A 99 -18.38 7.70 -13.21
C ALA A 99 -19.60 8.21 -13.98
N ARG A 100 -19.38 8.79 -15.16
CA ARG A 100 -20.45 9.32 -16.01
C ARG A 100 -21.41 8.19 -16.38
N GLY A 101 -22.71 8.43 -16.24
CA GLY A 101 -23.76 7.40 -16.42
C GLY A 101 -23.84 6.36 -15.30
N GLY A 102 -23.03 6.48 -14.24
CA GLY A 102 -23.06 5.59 -13.07
C GLY A 102 -23.57 6.29 -11.81
N ARG A 103 -23.91 5.47 -10.80
CA ARG A 103 -24.25 5.96 -9.46
C ARG A 103 -23.01 6.50 -8.76
N PRO A 104 -23.11 7.64 -8.05
CA PRO A 104 -22.01 8.14 -7.26
C PRO A 104 -21.75 7.26 -6.03
N VAL A 105 -20.49 6.98 -5.75
CA VAL A 105 -20.03 6.36 -4.51
C VAL A 105 -19.56 7.45 -3.57
N VAL A 106 -20.04 7.44 -2.33
CA VAL A 106 -19.77 8.47 -1.33
C VAL A 106 -19.30 7.80 -0.05
N ASP A 107 -18.19 8.30 0.50
CA ASP A 107 -17.80 8.08 1.88
C ASP A 107 -17.86 9.42 2.61
N LYS A 108 -18.58 9.47 3.74
CA LYS A 108 -18.76 10.66 4.56
C LYS A 108 -18.77 10.26 6.02
N GLY A 109 -18.00 10.98 6.82
CA GLY A 109 -17.89 10.70 8.25
C GLY A 109 -17.04 11.74 8.95
N ARG A 110 -16.69 11.45 10.21
CA ARG A 110 -15.71 12.25 10.95
C ARG A 110 -14.39 11.50 11.01
N TYR A 111 -13.37 12.06 10.37
CA TYR A 111 -12.06 11.45 10.22
C TYR A 111 -10.96 12.38 10.76
N THR A 112 -9.81 11.80 11.12
CA THR A 112 -8.66 12.54 11.66
C THR A 112 -7.61 12.85 10.58
N THR A 113 -7.46 11.96 9.61
CA THR A 113 -6.41 12.03 8.58
C THR A 113 -6.98 12.09 7.16
N ARG A 114 -7.89 11.18 6.81
CA ARG A 114 -8.44 11.06 5.45
C ARG A 114 -9.84 10.46 5.42
N ALA A 115 -10.62 10.82 4.39
CA ALA A 115 -11.82 10.12 3.97
C ALA A 115 -11.54 9.30 2.70
N GLY A 116 -12.15 8.12 2.59
CA GLY A 116 -11.89 7.13 1.55
C GLY A 116 -10.85 6.07 1.94
N PRO A 117 -10.61 5.10 1.07
CA PRO A 117 -10.76 5.17 -0.39
C PRO A 117 -12.15 4.85 -0.92
N VAL A 118 -12.56 5.57 -1.97
CA VAL A 118 -13.72 5.19 -2.79
C VAL A 118 -13.25 4.88 -4.20
N THR A 119 -13.71 3.75 -4.73
CA THR A 119 -13.36 3.25 -6.06
C THR A 119 -14.60 3.11 -6.93
N VAL A 120 -14.46 3.45 -8.21
CA VAL A 120 -15.47 3.19 -9.23
C VAL A 120 -14.82 2.56 -10.44
N TYR A 121 -15.57 1.70 -11.11
CA TYR A 121 -15.21 1.22 -12.43
C TYR A 121 -15.47 2.33 -13.46
N ALA A 122 -14.46 2.71 -14.24
CA ALA A 122 -14.52 3.85 -15.14
C ALA A 122 -14.09 3.54 -16.57
N LEU A 123 -13.17 2.61 -16.86
CA LEU A 123 -12.63 2.35 -18.21
C LEU A 123 -12.39 3.64 -19.03
N HIS A 124 -13.28 3.92 -20.00
CA HIS A 124 -13.29 5.05 -20.93
C HIS A 124 -14.33 6.13 -20.58
N ARG A 125 -15.01 5.98 -19.45
CA ARG A 125 -16.01 6.92 -18.96
C ARG A 125 -15.30 8.02 -18.16
N CYS A 126 -15.68 9.26 -18.43
CA CYS A 126 -15.27 10.38 -17.61
C CYS A 126 -15.72 10.18 -16.15
N VAL A 127 -14.91 10.66 -15.21
CA VAL A 127 -15.21 10.60 -13.77
C VAL A 127 -15.15 11.99 -13.15
N ARG A 128 -15.96 12.19 -12.11
CA ARG A 128 -15.96 13.40 -11.29
C ARG A 128 -15.71 13.02 -9.84
N ALA A 129 -14.68 13.61 -9.25
CA ALA A 129 -14.40 13.49 -7.83
C ALA A 129 -14.75 14.79 -7.10
N THR A 130 -15.23 14.68 -5.87
CA THR A 130 -15.52 15.81 -4.98
C THR A 130 -15.08 15.45 -3.57
N GLY A 131 -14.28 16.31 -2.96
CA GLY A 131 -13.76 16.13 -1.61
C GLY A 131 -14.21 17.27 -0.71
N SER A 132 -14.42 16.99 0.58
CA SER A 132 -14.64 18.01 1.59
C SER A 132 -13.92 17.71 2.90
N VAL A 133 -13.42 18.74 3.55
CA VAL A 133 -12.84 18.70 4.90
C VAL A 133 -13.31 19.94 5.67
N ALA A 134 -14.03 19.72 6.77
CA ALA A 134 -14.51 20.75 7.69
C ALA A 134 -15.17 21.95 6.98
N GLY A 135 -16.06 21.68 6.02
CA GLY A 135 -16.79 22.70 5.25
C GLY A 135 -16.03 23.31 4.07
N SER A 136 -14.75 23.01 3.89
CA SER A 136 -14.00 23.40 2.68
C SER A 136 -14.03 22.24 1.68
N SER A 137 -14.39 22.52 0.42
CA SER A 137 -14.58 21.49 -0.60
C SER A 137 -13.91 21.86 -1.92
N ALA A 138 -13.59 20.83 -2.71
CA ALA A 138 -13.11 20.97 -4.08
C ALA A 138 -13.69 19.86 -4.97
N SER A 139 -13.79 20.12 -6.26
CA SER A 139 -14.19 19.13 -7.26
C SER A 139 -13.26 19.16 -8.47
N THR A 140 -13.11 18.04 -9.16
CA THR A 140 -12.22 17.92 -10.32
C THR A 140 -12.85 18.33 -11.65
N GLY A 141 -14.17 18.56 -11.70
CA GLY A 141 -14.91 18.47 -12.96
C GLY A 141 -14.90 17.03 -13.51
N TRP A 142 -15.33 16.85 -14.76
CA TRP A 142 -15.22 15.57 -15.47
C TRP A 142 -13.80 15.42 -16.02
N ILE A 143 -13.09 14.40 -15.56
CA ILE A 143 -11.71 14.08 -15.96
C ILE A 143 -11.62 12.62 -16.40
N LEU A 144 -10.49 12.21 -16.97
CA LEU A 144 -10.23 10.82 -17.38
C LEU A 144 -11.24 10.26 -18.39
N CYS A 145 -11.78 11.15 -19.22
CA CYS A 145 -12.09 10.82 -20.60
C CYS A 145 -10.74 10.59 -21.31
#